data_AF-A0A7X4VVZ0-F1
#
_entry.id   AF-A0A7X4VVZ0-F1
#
_cell.length_a   1.000
_cell.length_b   1.000
_cell.length_c   1.000
_cell.angle_alpha   90.00
_cell.angle_beta   90.00
_cell.angle_gamma   90.00
#
_symmetry.space_group_name_H-M   'P 1'
#
loop_
_entity.id
_entity.type
_entity.pdbx_description
1 polymer ?
#
loop_
_entity_poly.entity_id
_entity_poly.type
_entity_poly.pdbx_seq_one_letter_code
_entity_poly.pdbx_strand_id
1 'polypeptide(L)'
;MYPSNLQQKRKNSPRRSAELSAHQNAVNTIGKLLVAYRVNGHPDQRAELIGMAKMAVALGALDTETYAYLIDLISQDDTPSPTPPACQRRAASVGMH
;
A
#
# COMPACT_ATOMS: atom_id res chain seq x y z
N MET A 1 -60.73 -5.60 17.61
CA MET A 1 -59.72 -5.53 16.53
C MET A 1 -58.45 -4.96 17.14
N TYR A 2 -57.40 -5.77 17.29
CA TYR A 2 -56.08 -5.31 17.75
C TYR A 2 -55.04 -5.71 16.70
N PRO A 3 -54.34 -4.76 16.05
CA PRO A 3 -53.18 -5.12 15.25
C PRO A 3 -51.95 -5.29 16.14
N SER A 4 -51.32 -6.44 15.97
CA SER A 4 -50.17 -6.95 16.72
C SER A 4 -48.93 -6.08 16.54
N ASN A 5 -48.23 -5.83 17.65
CA ASN A 5 -46.93 -5.18 17.70
C ASN A 5 -45.92 -5.87 16.77
N LEU A 6 -45.55 -5.19 15.69
CA LEU A 6 -44.36 -5.49 14.89
C LEU A 6 -43.13 -5.13 15.73
N GLN A 7 -42.76 -6.01 16.66
CA GLN A 7 -41.43 -6.02 17.23
C GLN A 7 -40.46 -6.43 16.12
N GLN A 8 -40.05 -5.43 15.35
CA GLN A 8 -38.92 -5.48 14.45
C GLN A 8 -37.68 -5.66 15.33
N LYS A 9 -37.47 -6.91 15.75
CA LYS A 9 -36.26 -7.40 16.40
C LYS A 9 -35.16 -7.25 15.37
N ARG A 10 -34.63 -6.03 15.27
CA ARG A 10 -33.40 -5.70 14.56
C ARG A 10 -32.34 -6.60 15.18
N LYS A 11 -32.09 -7.71 14.52
CA LYS A 11 -30.96 -8.60 14.80
C LYS A 11 -29.72 -7.74 14.56
N ASN A 12 -29.28 -7.03 15.59
CA ASN A 12 -27.97 -6.41 15.63
C ASN A 12 -26.98 -7.56 15.78
N SER A 13 -26.78 -8.30 14.70
CA SER A 13 -25.68 -9.26 14.62
C SER A 13 -24.43 -8.41 14.80
N PRO A 14 -23.63 -8.61 15.86
CA PRO A 14 -22.34 -7.96 15.89
C PRO A 14 -21.63 -8.41 14.61
N ARG A 15 -21.26 -7.46 13.75
CA ARG A 15 -20.27 -7.72 12.72
C ARG A 15 -19.09 -8.28 13.49
N ARG A 16 -18.90 -9.60 13.46
CA ARG A 16 -17.69 -10.21 13.98
C ARG A 16 -16.60 -9.57 13.15
N SER A 17 -15.88 -8.61 13.74
CA SER A 17 -14.59 -8.20 13.22
C SER A 17 -13.82 -9.51 13.11
N ALA A 18 -13.63 -10.00 11.88
CA ALA A 18 -12.85 -11.20 11.69
C ALA A 18 -11.50 -10.90 12.34
N GLU A 19 -11.16 -11.62 13.40
CA GLU A 19 -9.87 -11.45 14.05
C GLU A 19 -8.81 -11.80 13.02
N LEU A 20 -8.13 -10.78 12.53
CA LEU A 20 -7.07 -10.95 11.55
C LEU A 20 -5.91 -11.65 12.24
N SER A 21 -5.34 -12.64 11.56
CA SER A 21 -4.12 -13.28 12.03
C SER A 21 -2.99 -12.25 12.11
N ALA A 22 -1.96 -12.53 12.92
CA ALA A 22 -0.78 -11.68 13.00
C ALA A 22 -0.16 -11.42 11.61
N HIS A 23 -0.15 -12.45 10.76
CA HIS A 23 0.26 -12.35 9.37
C HIS A 23 -0.60 -11.37 8.57
N GLN A 24 -1.93 -11.50 8.63
CA GLN A 24 -2.85 -10.59 7.92
C GLN A 24 -2.71 -9.14 8.39
N ASN A 25 -2.51 -8.92 9.69
CA ASN A 25 -2.26 -7.59 10.23
C ASN A 25 -0.93 -7.00 9.74
N ALA A 26 0.15 -7.79 9.72
CA ALA A 26 1.44 -7.37 9.22
C ALA A 26 1.37 -7.00 7.72
N VAL A 27 0.80 -7.88 6.91
CA VAL A 27 0.62 -7.65 5.46
C VAL A 27 -0.21 -6.39 5.20
N ASN A 28 -1.35 -6.23 5.89
CA ASN A 28 -2.19 -5.05 5.71
C ASN A 28 -1.48 -3.74 6.10
N THR A 29 -0.68 -3.76 7.17
CA THR A 29 0.01 -2.57 7.67
C THR A 29 1.14 -2.18 6.72
N ILE A 30 1.99 -3.14 6.35
CA ILE A 30 3.11 -2.91 5.43
C ILE A 30 2.59 -2.50 4.04
N GLY A 31 1.52 -3.14 3.55
CA GLY A 31 0.90 -2.79 2.26
C GLY A 31 0.40 -1.35 2.19
N LYS A 32 -0.24 -0.84 3.26
CA LYS A 32 -0.69 0.57 3.31
C LYS A 32 0.48 1.55 3.21
N LEU A 33 1.58 1.24 3.88
CA LEU A 33 2.75 2.10 3.92
C LEU A 33 3.55 2.03 2.62
N LEU A 34 3.57 0.88 1.94
CA LEU A 34 4.14 0.75 0.60
C LEU A 34 3.43 1.64 -0.41
N VAL A 35 2.09 1.70 -0.36
CA VAL A 35 1.31 2.60 -1.24
C VAL A 35 1.66 4.06 -0.96
N ALA A 36 1.70 4.45 0.31
CA ALA A 36 2.08 5.81 0.68
C ALA A 36 3.51 6.16 0.24
N TYR A 37 4.46 5.23 0.41
CA TYR A 37 5.84 5.39 -0.03
C TYR A 37 5.93 5.52 -1.55
N ARG A 38 5.24 4.68 -2.32
CA ARG A 38 5.22 4.76 -3.79
C ARG A 38 4.69 6.08 -4.32
N VAL A 39 3.80 6.74 -3.60
CA VAL A 39 3.26 8.05 -3.98
C VAL A 39 4.22 9.19 -3.62
N ASN A 40 4.82 9.16 -2.41
CA ASN A 40 5.61 10.28 -1.90
C ASN A 40 7.11 10.18 -2.21
N GLY A 41 7.65 8.97 -2.29
CA GLY A 41 9.06 8.69 -2.57
C GLY A 41 10.04 9.10 -1.46
N HIS A 42 9.58 9.34 -0.23
CA HIS A 42 10.48 9.83 0.84
C HIS A 42 11.43 8.73 1.35
N PRO A 43 12.73 9.01 1.46
CA PRO A 43 13.72 8.02 1.91
C PRO A 43 13.49 7.55 3.36
N ASP A 44 12.93 8.40 4.22
CA ASP A 44 12.62 8.03 5.61
C ASP A 44 11.51 6.97 5.69
N GLN A 45 10.49 7.08 4.82
CA GLN A 45 9.41 6.08 4.72
C GLN A 45 9.94 4.73 4.25
N ARG A 46 10.95 4.74 3.36
CA ARG A 46 11.65 3.54 2.91
C ARG A 46 12.33 2.84 4.08
N ALA A 47 13.08 3.59 4.89
CA ALA A 47 13.77 3.04 6.07
C ALA A 47 12.76 2.48 7.08
N GLU A 48 11.65 3.17 7.31
CA GLU A 48 10.56 2.73 8.18
C GLU A 48 9.95 1.41 7.69
N LEU A 49 9.63 1.30 6.41
CA LEU A 49 9.09 0.09 5.77
C LEU A 49 10.02 -1.11 5.94
N ILE A 50 11.31 -0.93 5.71
CA ILE A 50 12.32 -1.98 5.89
C ILE A 50 12.38 -2.40 7.36
N GLY A 51 12.33 -1.44 8.29
CA GLY A 51 12.32 -1.70 9.73
C GLY A 51 11.10 -2.53 10.16
N MET A 52 9.91 -2.17 9.69
CA MET A 52 8.69 -2.94 9.99
C MET A 52 8.69 -4.33 9.36
N ALA A 53 9.18 -4.47 8.12
CA ALA A 53 9.29 -5.78 7.48
C ALA A 53 10.22 -6.70 8.28
N LYS A 54 11.38 -6.19 8.75
CA LYS A 54 12.30 -6.93 9.62
C LYS A 54 11.63 -7.34 10.93
N MET A 55 10.92 -6.43 11.58
CA MET A 55 10.21 -6.71 12.83
C MET A 55 9.12 -7.76 12.64
N ALA A 56 8.36 -7.69 11.55
CA ALA A 56 7.30 -8.64 11.25
C ALA A 56 7.84 -10.07 11.05
N VAL A 57 9.01 -10.23 10.41
CA VAL A 57 9.70 -11.53 10.33
C VAL A 57 10.17 -12.00 11.70
N ALA A 58 10.78 -11.12 12.49
CA ALA A 58 11.28 -11.48 13.82
C ALA A 58 10.16 -11.95 14.77
N LEU A 59 8.95 -11.40 14.60
CA LEU A 59 7.75 -11.81 15.34
C LEU A 59 7.05 -13.05 14.75
N GLY A 60 7.57 -13.62 13.66
CA GLY A 60 6.94 -14.74 12.94
C GLY A 60 5.64 -14.38 12.23
N ALA A 61 5.35 -13.08 12.07
CA ALA A 61 4.18 -12.62 11.33
C ALA A 61 4.39 -12.69 9.81
N LEU A 62 5.64 -12.62 9.34
CA LEU A 62 6.01 -12.86 7.94
C LEU A 62 7.03 -14.00 7.85
N ASP A 63 6.95 -14.77 6.77
CA ASP A 63 7.98 -15.72 6.40
C ASP A 63 9.14 -15.01 5.66
N THR A 64 10.26 -15.72 5.55
CA THR A 64 11.50 -15.19 4.97
C THR A 64 11.39 -14.93 3.47
N GLU A 65 10.59 -15.70 2.72
CA GLU A 65 10.41 -15.50 1.27
C GLU A 65 9.61 -14.22 1.00
N THR A 66 8.51 -14.02 1.72
CA THR A 66 7.70 -12.80 1.64
C THR A 66 8.52 -11.56 2.01
N TYR A 67 9.38 -11.67 3.02
CA TYR A 67 10.31 -10.60 3.37
C TYR A 67 11.32 -10.30 2.27
N ALA A 68 11.95 -11.32 1.69
CA ALA A 68 12.92 -11.12 0.61
C ALA A 68 12.26 -10.42 -0.59
N TYR A 69 11.06 -10.83 -0.97
CA TYR A 69 10.27 -10.19 -2.02
C TYR A 69 9.95 -8.72 -1.70
N LEU A 70 9.55 -8.42 -0.46
CA LEU A 70 9.30 -7.04 -0.01
C LEU A 70 10.54 -6.15 -0.13
N ILE A 71 11.71 -6.65 0.30
CA ILE A 71 12.96 -5.88 0.24
C ILE A 71 13.38 -5.61 -1.21
N ASP A 72 13.21 -6.58 -2.10
CA ASP A 72 13.45 -6.40 -3.52
C ASP A 72 12.54 -5.31 -4.12
N LEU A 73 11.23 -5.38 -3.84
CA LEU A 73 10.25 -4.40 -4.30
C LEU A 73 10.57 -2.96 -3.87
N ILE A 74 11.05 -2.79 -2.63
CA ILE A 74 11.43 -1.49 -2.04
C ILE A 74 12.76 -0.98 -2.60
N SER A 75 13.63 -1.86 -3.09
CA SER A 75 14.96 -1.50 -3.60
C SER A 75 14.94 -1.09 -5.08
N GLN A 76 13.95 -1.54 -5.84
CA GLN A 76 13.78 -1.18 -7.26
C GLN A 76 13.35 0.28 -7.48
N ASP A 77 12.83 0.97 -6.46
CA ASP A 77 12.42 2.38 -6.54
C ASP A 77 13.58 3.40 -6.62
N ASP A 78 14.81 2.98 -6.33
CA ASP A 78 16.00 3.84 -6.40
C ASP A 78 16.52 4.03 -7.84
N THR A 79 15.98 3.32 -8.84
CA THR A 79 16.33 3.61 -10.24
C THR A 79 15.53 4.81 -10.72
N PRO A 80 16.16 5.97 -10.99
CA PRO A 80 15.47 7.05 -11.68
C PRO A 80 15.02 6.49 -13.02
N SER A 81 13.70 6.39 -13.20
CA SER A 81 13.11 6.12 -14.50
C SER A 81 13.78 7.07 -15.52
N PRO A 82 14.41 6.56 -16.60
CA PRO A 82 14.99 7.43 -17.60
C PRO A 82 13.87 8.30 -18.12
N THR A 83 13.99 9.60 -17.87
CA THR A 83 13.13 10.65 -18.39
C THR A 83 12.56 10.25 -19.75
N PRO A 84 11.23 10.25 -19.94
CA PRO A 84 10.68 10.04 -21.27
C PRO A 84 11.32 11.07 -22.21
N PRO A 85 11.70 10.69 -23.45
CA PRO A 85 12.38 11.60 -24.36
C PRO A 85 11.55 12.87 -24.46
N ALA A 86 12.16 13.99 -24.04
CA ALA A 86 11.58 15.31 -24.18
C ALA A 86 11.00 15.43 -25.59
N CYS A 87 9.70 15.72 -25.67
CA CYS A 87 9.03 16.07 -26.92
C CYS A 87 9.80 17.24 -27.56
N GLN A 88 10.78 16.93 -28.41
CA GLN A 88 11.37 17.88 -29.35
C GLN A 88 10.33 18.16 -30.42
N ARG A 89 9.30 18.95 -30.10
CA ARG A 89 8.52 19.63 -31.13
C ARG A 89 9.34 20.83 -31.58
N ARG A 90 10.03 20.61 -32.71
CA ARG A 90 10.58 21.59 -33.66
C ARG A 90 10.07 23.01 -33.38
N ALA A 91 10.97 23.89 -32.97
CA ALA A 91 10.82 25.31 -33.24
C ALA A 91 10.81 25.48 -34.76
N ALA A 92 9.62 25.65 -35.34
CA ALA A 92 9.49 26.11 -36.71
C ALA A 92 9.97 27.56 -36.73
N SER A 93 11.17 27.77 -37.27
CA SER A 93 11.67 29.07 -37.70
C SER A 93 10.72 29.62 -38.77
N VAL A 94 9.77 30.46 -38.38
CA VAL A 94 9.06 31.32 -39.34
C VAL A 94 10.01 32.47 -39.63
N GLY A 95 10.90 32.24 -40.61
CA GLY A 95 11.74 33.28 -41.19
C GLY A 95 10.89 34.20 -42.05
N MET A 96 10.93 35.48 -41.73
CA MET A 96 10.54 36.59 -42.59
C MET A 96 11.44 36.62 -43.83
N HIS A 97 10.84 36.64 -45.03
CA HIS A 97 11.29 37.43 -46.18
C HIS A 97 10.15 37.58 -47.17
#